data_AF-A0AAV5KX70-F1
#
_entry.id   AF-A0AAV5KX70-F1
#
_cell.length_a   1.000
_cell.length_b   1.000
_cell.length_c   1.000
_cell.angle_alpha   90.00
_cell.angle_beta   90.00
_cell.angle_gamma   90.00
#
_symmetry.space_group_name_H-M   'P 1'
#
loop_
_entity.id
_entity.type
_entity.pdbx_description
1 polymer ?
#
loop_
_entity_poly.entity_id
_entity_poly.type
_entity_poly.pdbx_seq_one_letter_code
_entity_poly.pdbx_strand_id
1 'polypeptide(L)'
;MKSGMLAAEATFGVLNDNSNMEAYWDALRNSWVWEELHKARNYRPAFEYGLFPGLAISAFEHYITKGRSPFTLKHRKPDHEATNVARLHSPIQYPKPDGVLSFDILTSVHRSNTNHEHDQPAHLRLKDPKIPELVNLPEYAGPESRYCPARVYEYVADEKGEPKLHINAQNCLHCKACDIKDPKQNIEWTVPEGGGGPGYSAM
;
A
#
# COMPACT_ATOMS: atom_id res chain seq x y z
N MET A 1 -4.05 -0.85 18.59
CA MET A 1 -4.46 -0.39 19.94
C MET A 1 -3.39 -0.67 20.99
N LYS A 2 -3.07 -1.95 21.30
CA LYS A 2 -2.14 -2.27 22.40
C LYS A 2 -0.75 -1.65 22.25
N SER A 3 -0.17 -1.60 21.05
CA SER A 3 1.11 -0.92 20.81
C SER A 3 1.08 0.56 21.23
N GLY A 4 -0.01 1.28 20.92
CA GLY A 4 -0.18 2.67 21.34
C GLY A 4 -0.31 2.83 22.86
N MET A 5 -0.99 1.91 23.54
CA MET A 5 -1.08 1.90 25.00
C MET A 5 0.29 1.68 25.64
N LEU A 6 1.05 0.69 25.15
CA LEU A 6 2.40 0.40 25.63
C LEU A 6 3.37 1.56 25.38
N ALA A 7 3.23 2.25 24.24
CA ALA A 7 4.01 3.44 23.94
C ALA A 7 3.68 4.58 24.93
N ALA A 8 2.40 4.81 25.23
CA ALA A 8 1.98 5.81 26.20
C ALA A 8 2.47 5.51 27.62
N GLU A 9 2.36 4.25 28.07
CA GLU A 9 2.88 3.80 29.36
C GLU A 9 4.40 4.03 29.47
N ALA A 10 5.16 3.63 28.43
CA ALA A 10 6.60 3.86 28.38
C ALA A 10 6.95 5.36 28.39
N THR A 11 6.27 6.17 27.57
CA THR A 11 6.48 7.63 27.53
C THR A 11 6.19 8.28 28.88
N PHE A 12 5.12 7.87 29.57
CA PHE A 12 4.83 8.39 30.91
C PHE A 12 5.93 8.05 31.91
N GLY A 13 6.46 6.82 31.87
CA GLY A 13 7.60 6.40 32.69
C GLY A 13 8.87 7.21 32.40
N VAL A 14 9.12 7.56 31.13
CA VAL A 14 10.25 8.44 30.76
C VAL A 14 10.09 9.83 31.40
N LEU A 15 8.88 10.39 31.33
CA LEU A 15 8.60 11.72 31.85
C LEU A 15 8.65 11.81 33.38
N ASN A 16 8.27 10.74 34.09
CA ASN A 16 8.23 10.74 35.55
C ASN A 16 9.56 10.33 36.18
N ASP A 17 10.21 9.31 35.63
CA ASP A 17 11.34 8.63 36.27
C ASP A 17 12.68 8.82 35.53
N ASN A 18 12.72 9.67 34.49
CA ASN A 18 13.87 9.83 33.57
C ASN A 18 14.36 8.51 32.94
N SER A 19 13.44 7.56 32.71
CA SER A 19 13.73 6.29 32.03
C SER A 19 13.93 6.48 30.51
N ASN A 20 14.29 5.42 29.78
CA ASN A 20 14.51 5.46 28.32
C ASN A 20 13.34 4.82 27.56
N MET A 21 13.02 5.34 26.37
CA MET A 21 12.03 4.78 25.44
C MET A 21 12.35 3.37 24.94
N GLU A 22 13.54 2.82 25.18
CA GLU A 22 13.83 1.39 25.00
C GLU A 22 12.84 0.49 25.76
N ALA A 23 12.31 0.96 26.89
CA ALA A 23 11.28 0.24 27.66
C ALA A 23 10.02 -0.07 26.84
N TYR A 24 9.68 0.76 25.85
CA TYR A 24 8.58 0.48 24.91
C TYR A 24 8.85 -0.78 24.08
N TRP A 25 10.06 -0.93 23.55
CA TRP A 25 10.43 -2.10 22.74
C TRP A 25 10.42 -3.38 23.56
N ASP A 26 10.89 -3.33 24.81
CA ASP A 26 10.82 -4.47 25.72
C ASP A 26 9.38 -4.83 26.07
N ALA A 27 8.57 -3.84 26.41
CA ALA A 27 7.16 -4.06 26.70
C ALA A 27 6.40 -4.62 25.49
N LEU A 28 6.69 -4.15 24.27
CA LEU A 28 6.09 -4.68 23.05
C LEU A 28 6.50 -6.14 22.81
N ARG A 29 7.79 -6.46 22.92
CA ARG A 29 8.32 -7.83 22.75
C ARG A 29 7.77 -8.83 23.79
N ASN A 30 7.51 -8.36 25.00
CA ASN A 30 6.92 -9.15 26.08
C ASN A 30 5.39 -9.18 26.06
N SER A 31 4.75 -8.51 25.11
CA SER A 31 3.28 -8.47 25.01
C SER A 31 2.71 -9.59 24.14
N TRP A 32 1.43 -9.87 24.30
CA TRP A 32 0.69 -10.80 23.46
C TRP A 32 0.72 -10.43 21.97
N VAL A 33 0.91 -9.14 21.63
CA VAL A 33 1.03 -8.68 20.24
C VAL A 33 2.22 -9.35 19.56
N TRP A 34 3.36 -9.42 20.26
CA TRP A 34 4.55 -10.05 19.71
C TRP A 34 4.36 -11.55 19.53
N GLU A 35 3.77 -12.22 20.52
CA GLU A 35 3.47 -13.64 20.42
C GLU A 35 2.50 -13.97 19.28
N GLU A 36 1.47 -13.15 19.09
CA GLU A 36 0.47 -13.33 18.03
C GLU A 36 1.11 -13.19 16.64
N LEU A 37 1.87 -12.10 16.42
CA LEU A 37 2.59 -11.87 15.16
C LEU A 37 3.63 -12.97 14.91
N HIS A 38 4.35 -13.39 15.95
CA HIS A 38 5.32 -14.47 15.84
C HIS A 38 4.65 -15.79 15.45
N LYS A 39 3.47 -16.13 16.00
CA LYS A 39 2.72 -17.34 15.60
C LYS A 39 2.26 -17.29 14.13
N ALA A 40 1.93 -16.10 13.62
CA ALA A 40 1.44 -15.91 12.25
C ALA A 40 2.55 -15.72 11.19
N ARG A 41 3.82 -15.61 11.59
CA ARG A 41 4.94 -15.16 10.75
C ARG A 41 5.15 -15.92 9.44
N ASN A 42 4.73 -17.19 9.37
CA ASN A 42 4.92 -18.05 8.20
C ASN A 42 3.74 -18.05 7.23
N TYR A 43 2.57 -17.49 7.60
CA TYR A 43 1.38 -17.55 6.74
C TYR A 43 1.58 -16.80 5.43
N ARG A 44 1.89 -15.49 5.47
CA ARG A 44 1.99 -14.69 4.24
C ARG A 44 3.14 -15.12 3.32
N PRO A 45 4.38 -15.37 3.82
CA PRO A 45 5.47 -15.88 2.98
C PRO A 45 5.16 -17.22 2.31
N ALA A 46 4.34 -18.09 2.93
CA ALA A 46 4.00 -19.39 2.35
C ALA A 46 3.26 -19.27 1.01
N PHE A 47 2.48 -18.19 0.81
CA PHE A 47 1.77 -17.97 -0.46
C PHE A 47 2.68 -17.50 -1.60
N GLU A 48 3.95 -17.19 -1.36
CA GLU A 48 4.93 -16.97 -2.44
C GLU A 48 5.25 -18.25 -3.22
N TYR A 49 4.93 -19.41 -2.64
CA TYR A 49 5.02 -20.72 -3.31
C TYR A 49 3.73 -21.09 -4.08
N GLY A 50 2.74 -20.19 -4.10
CA GLY A 50 1.44 -20.39 -4.75
C GLY A 50 0.31 -20.70 -3.76
N LEU A 51 -0.92 -20.72 -4.28
CA LEU A 51 -2.13 -20.84 -3.47
C LEU A 51 -2.17 -22.15 -2.66
N PHE A 52 -2.02 -23.30 -3.32
CA PHE A 52 -2.15 -24.60 -2.66
C PHE A 52 -1.02 -24.89 -1.66
N PRO A 53 0.28 -24.67 -1.98
CA PRO A 53 1.34 -24.80 -0.98
C PRO A 53 1.18 -23.82 0.17
N GLY A 54 0.76 -22.58 -0.11
CA GLY A 54 0.49 -21.56 0.91
C GLY A 54 -0.60 -21.99 1.88
N LEU A 55 -1.70 -22.56 1.38
CA LEU A 55 -2.77 -23.11 2.20
C LEU A 55 -2.31 -24.32 3.03
N ALA A 56 -1.56 -25.24 2.44
CA ALA A 56 -1.08 -26.44 3.13
C ALA A 56 -0.13 -26.08 4.29
N ILE A 57 0.84 -25.19 4.05
CA ILE A 57 1.77 -24.70 5.07
C ILE A 57 1.00 -23.93 6.14
N SER A 58 0.05 -23.08 5.76
CA SER A 58 -0.74 -22.32 6.74
C SER A 58 -1.61 -23.22 7.61
N ALA A 59 -2.22 -24.27 7.03
CA ALA A 59 -2.97 -25.25 7.79
C ALA A 59 -2.05 -26.04 8.75
N PHE A 60 -0.85 -26.42 8.30
CA PHE A 60 0.14 -27.07 9.15
C PHE A 60 0.59 -26.18 10.32
N GLU A 61 0.90 -24.91 10.04
CA GLU A 61 1.27 -23.90 11.04
C GLU A 61 0.14 -23.65 12.05
N HIS A 62 -1.11 -23.65 11.60
CA HIS A 62 -2.26 -23.40 12.46
C HIS A 62 -2.64 -24.61 13.33
N TYR A 63 -2.81 -25.78 12.72
CA TYR A 63 -3.37 -26.96 13.39
C TYR A 63 -2.32 -27.82 14.10
N ILE A 64 -1.08 -27.88 13.57
CA ILE A 64 -0.06 -28.81 14.06
C ILE A 64 0.98 -28.08 14.91
N THR A 65 1.73 -27.14 14.32
CA THR A 65 2.82 -26.47 15.06
C THR A 65 2.31 -25.35 15.95
N LYS A 66 1.13 -24.81 15.66
CA LYS A 66 0.53 -23.65 16.34
C LYS A 66 1.49 -22.46 16.41
N GLY A 67 2.23 -22.23 15.32
CA GLY A 67 3.25 -21.19 15.20
C GLY A 67 4.58 -21.47 15.91
N ARG A 68 4.80 -22.70 16.41
CA ARG A 68 6.05 -23.11 17.09
C ARG A 68 7.08 -23.75 16.16
N SER A 69 6.94 -23.59 14.85
CA SER A 69 7.93 -24.08 13.88
C SER A 69 9.33 -23.53 14.21
N PRO A 70 10.41 -24.29 14.04
CA PRO A 70 11.77 -23.84 14.36
C PRO A 70 12.37 -22.90 13.30
N PHE A 71 11.62 -22.57 12.25
CA PHE A 71 12.05 -21.71 11.15
C PHE A 71 11.09 -20.54 10.93
N THR A 72 11.59 -19.53 10.24
CA THR A 72 10.83 -18.36 9.79
C THR A 72 11.04 -18.19 8.29
N LEU A 73 9.95 -18.31 7.53
CA LEU A 73 9.96 -18.07 6.09
C LEU A 73 10.23 -16.59 5.82
N LYS A 74 10.95 -16.31 4.73
CA LYS A 74 11.29 -14.94 4.32
C LYS A 74 10.51 -14.55 3.09
N HIS A 75 10.16 -13.27 3.02
CA HIS A 75 9.73 -12.65 1.78
C HIS A 75 10.91 -12.54 0.81
N ARG A 76 10.68 -12.78 -0.48
CA ARG A 76 11.75 -12.79 -1.49
C ARG A 76 12.15 -11.40 -1.94
N LYS A 77 11.20 -10.62 -2.47
CA LYS A 77 11.45 -9.32 -3.09
C LYS A 77 10.51 -8.27 -2.52
N PRO A 78 10.92 -6.98 -2.48
CA PRO A 78 10.00 -5.88 -2.27
C PRO A 78 8.86 -5.87 -3.30
N ASP A 79 7.71 -5.31 -2.94
CA ASP A 79 6.52 -5.35 -3.77
C ASP A 79 6.67 -4.58 -5.10
N HIS A 80 7.43 -3.48 -5.13
CA HIS A 80 7.70 -2.75 -6.38
C HIS A 80 8.49 -3.60 -7.40
N GLU A 81 9.42 -4.44 -6.93
CA GLU A 81 10.21 -5.35 -7.80
C GLU A 81 9.42 -6.58 -8.25
N ALA A 82 8.25 -6.83 -7.67
CA ALA A 82 7.39 -7.95 -8.04
C ALA A 82 6.56 -7.69 -9.30
N THR A 83 6.61 -6.47 -9.87
CA THR A 83 5.95 -6.13 -11.12
C THR A 83 6.82 -6.54 -12.30
N ASN A 84 6.30 -7.43 -13.14
CA ASN A 84 6.98 -7.85 -14.37
C ASN A 84 6.70 -6.86 -15.52
N VAL A 85 7.60 -6.80 -16.50
CA VAL A 85 7.38 -6.04 -17.73
C VAL A 85 6.15 -6.54 -18.49
N ALA A 86 5.41 -5.62 -19.09
CA ALA A 86 4.09 -5.89 -19.67
C ALA A 86 4.13 -6.93 -20.80
N ARG A 87 5.19 -6.95 -21.61
CA ARG A 87 5.38 -7.90 -22.72
C ARG A 87 5.41 -9.38 -22.32
N LEU A 88 5.58 -9.69 -21.04
CA LEU A 88 5.57 -11.06 -20.51
C LEU A 88 4.16 -11.54 -20.13
N HIS A 89 3.15 -10.68 -20.25
CA HIS A 89 1.78 -10.94 -19.78
C HIS A 89 0.76 -10.59 -20.85
N SER A 90 -0.43 -11.18 -20.72
CA SER A 90 -1.59 -10.81 -21.54
C SER A 90 -2.48 -9.83 -20.78
N PRO A 91 -3.03 -8.79 -21.44
CA PRO A 91 -3.98 -7.88 -20.80
C PRO A 91 -5.21 -8.63 -20.26
N ILE A 92 -5.62 -8.30 -19.04
CA ILE A 92 -6.85 -8.82 -18.44
C ILE A 92 -8.03 -7.98 -18.94
N GLN A 93 -9.04 -8.64 -19.50
CA GLN A 93 -10.29 -7.98 -19.88
C GLN A 93 -11.26 -7.99 -18.69
N TYR A 94 -11.37 -6.85 -18.02
CA TYR A 94 -12.37 -6.67 -16.96
C TYR A 94 -13.74 -6.35 -17.55
N PRO A 95 -14.83 -6.94 -17.01
CA PRO A 95 -16.20 -6.55 -17.38
C PRO A 95 -16.44 -5.06 -17.11
N LYS A 96 -17.32 -4.45 -17.91
CA LYS A 96 -17.80 -3.11 -17.61
C LYS A 96 -18.66 -3.13 -16.34
N PRO A 97 -18.62 -2.06 -15.52
CA PRO A 97 -19.48 -1.98 -14.34
C PRO A 97 -20.96 -1.94 -14.74
N ASP A 98 -21.79 -2.60 -13.94
CA ASP A 98 -23.25 -2.71 -14.13
C ASP A 98 -24.05 -1.61 -13.42
N GLY A 99 -23.42 -0.82 -12.56
CA GLY A 99 -24.05 0.25 -11.78
C GLY A 99 -24.90 -0.24 -10.61
N VAL A 100 -24.89 -1.54 -10.30
CA VAL A 100 -25.67 -2.16 -9.21
C VAL A 100 -24.76 -2.89 -8.24
N LEU A 101 -24.01 -3.87 -8.72
CA LEU A 101 -23.02 -4.62 -7.92
C LEU A 101 -21.60 -4.11 -8.14
N SER A 102 -21.36 -3.50 -9.30
CA SER A 102 -20.05 -3.02 -9.75
C SER A 102 -20.17 -1.60 -10.28
N PHE A 103 -19.20 -0.75 -9.95
CA PHE A 103 -19.24 0.68 -10.24
C PHE A 103 -17.90 1.09 -10.86
N ASP A 104 -17.91 2.18 -11.61
CA ASP A 104 -16.68 2.80 -12.08
C ASP A 104 -15.91 3.48 -10.92
N ILE A 105 -14.65 3.80 -11.17
CA ILE A 105 -13.76 4.39 -10.16
C ILE A 105 -14.25 5.78 -9.74
N LEU A 106 -14.79 6.61 -10.63
CA LEU A 106 -15.20 7.98 -10.29
C LEU A 106 -16.42 7.97 -9.38
N THR A 107 -17.41 7.11 -9.65
CA THR A 107 -18.54 6.89 -8.73
C THR A 107 -18.05 6.43 -7.35
N SER A 108 -17.03 5.57 -7.29
CA SER A 108 -16.44 5.08 -6.04
C SER A 108 -15.67 6.16 -5.28
N VAL A 109 -14.90 7.00 -5.99
CA VAL A 109 -14.18 8.15 -5.41
C VAL A 109 -15.17 9.21 -4.90
N HIS A 110 -16.25 9.47 -5.63
CA HIS A 110 -17.28 10.38 -5.13
C HIS A 110 -17.88 9.91 -3.79
N ARG A 111 -18.12 8.60 -3.65
CA ARG A 111 -18.64 8.00 -2.41
C ARG A 111 -17.65 8.00 -1.25
N SER A 112 -16.33 8.11 -1.49
CA SER A 112 -15.36 8.29 -0.41
C SER A 112 -15.40 9.69 0.19
N ASN A 113 -16.09 10.63 -0.48
CA ASN A 113 -16.13 12.04 -0.13
C ASN A 113 -14.72 12.63 0.02
N THR A 114 -13.75 12.13 -0.77
CA THR A 114 -12.39 12.66 -0.76
C THR A 114 -12.34 13.98 -1.49
N ASN A 115 -11.65 14.96 -0.91
CA ASN A 115 -11.44 16.25 -1.55
C ASN A 115 -10.16 16.91 -1.03
N HIS A 116 -9.60 17.82 -1.82
CA HIS A 116 -8.44 18.63 -1.46
C HIS A 116 -8.65 20.05 -2.01
N GLU A 117 -8.00 21.06 -1.43
CA GLU A 117 -7.89 22.37 -2.08
C GLU A 117 -7.23 22.20 -3.46
N HIS A 118 -7.82 22.78 -4.49
CA HIS A 118 -7.38 22.58 -5.87
C HIS A 118 -6.13 23.41 -6.18
N ASP A 119 -5.98 24.57 -5.55
CA ASP A 119 -4.82 25.46 -5.70
C ASP A 119 -3.70 25.14 -4.70
N GLN A 120 -3.39 23.85 -4.55
CA GLN A 120 -2.26 23.39 -3.74
C GLN A 120 -1.29 22.55 -4.59
N PRO A 121 0.01 22.54 -4.26
CA PRO A 121 0.96 21.68 -4.96
C PRO A 121 0.61 20.20 -4.77
N ALA A 122 0.76 19.40 -5.82
CA ALA A 122 0.52 17.96 -5.73
C ALA A 122 1.39 17.32 -4.64
N HIS A 123 0.74 16.62 -3.71
CA HIS A 123 1.37 15.85 -2.63
C HIS A 123 1.87 14.47 -3.10
N LEU A 124 1.79 14.22 -4.41
CA LEU A 124 2.30 13.04 -5.10
C LEU A 124 3.41 13.50 -6.03
N ARG A 125 4.65 13.46 -5.53
CA ARG A 125 5.80 14.04 -6.22
C ARG A 125 6.52 12.98 -7.01
N LEU A 126 7.02 13.35 -8.19
CA LEU A 126 7.90 12.50 -8.98
C LEU A 126 9.35 12.93 -8.72
N LYS A 127 10.22 12.00 -8.32
CA LYS A 127 11.66 12.28 -8.17
C LYS A 127 12.28 12.65 -9.51
N ASP A 128 11.91 11.92 -10.56
CA ASP A 128 12.19 12.23 -11.96
C ASP A 128 10.86 12.25 -12.74
N PRO A 129 10.45 13.42 -13.28
CA PRO A 129 9.20 13.56 -14.01
C PRO A 129 9.19 12.84 -15.37
N LYS A 130 10.32 12.30 -15.84
CA LYS A 130 10.41 11.60 -17.13
C LYS A 130 10.19 10.08 -17.03
N ILE A 131 10.31 9.51 -15.83
CA ILE A 131 10.17 8.07 -15.61
C ILE A 131 8.80 7.52 -16.03
N PRO A 132 7.66 8.23 -15.81
CA PRO A 132 6.37 7.74 -16.25
C PRO A 132 6.30 7.47 -17.76
N GLU A 133 6.87 8.36 -18.58
CA GLU A 133 6.84 8.28 -20.05
C GLU A 133 8.00 7.45 -20.61
N LEU A 134 9.18 7.49 -20.00
CA LEU A 134 10.36 6.77 -20.51
C LEU A 134 10.44 5.32 -20.05
N VAL A 135 9.78 4.96 -18.94
CA VAL A 135 9.90 3.63 -18.32
C VAL A 135 8.54 3.03 -17.98
N ASN A 136 7.74 3.67 -17.12
CA ASN A 136 6.55 3.03 -16.57
C ASN A 136 5.53 2.68 -17.66
N LEU A 137 5.22 3.63 -18.54
CA LEU A 137 4.33 3.41 -19.67
C LEU A 137 4.91 2.39 -20.68
N PRO A 138 6.12 2.56 -21.26
CA PRO A 138 6.62 1.66 -22.29
C PRO A 138 6.97 0.26 -21.79
N GLU A 139 7.55 0.11 -20.59
CA GLU A 139 8.00 -1.20 -20.08
C GLU A 139 6.92 -1.94 -19.29
N TYR A 140 6.12 -1.22 -18.50
CA TYR A 140 5.14 -1.80 -17.56
C TYR A 140 3.69 -1.47 -17.92
N ALA A 141 3.44 -0.82 -19.07
CA ALA A 141 2.12 -0.38 -19.51
C ALA A 141 1.44 0.64 -18.57
N GLY A 142 2.20 1.40 -17.77
CA GLY A 142 1.70 2.45 -16.89
C GLY A 142 0.88 1.89 -15.71
N PRO A 143 1.48 1.08 -14.82
CA PRO A 143 0.77 0.42 -13.72
C PRO A 143 0.10 1.40 -12.75
N GLU A 144 0.59 2.63 -12.62
CA GLU A 144 0.02 3.71 -11.80
C GLU A 144 -1.43 4.05 -12.16
N SER A 145 -1.80 3.88 -13.42
CA SER A 145 -3.19 4.06 -13.88
C SER A 145 -4.13 2.93 -13.45
N ARG A 146 -3.60 1.83 -12.90
CA ARG A 146 -4.38 0.62 -12.54
C ARG A 146 -4.33 0.27 -11.07
N TYR A 147 -3.17 0.33 -10.42
CA TYR A 147 -3.08 0.05 -8.98
C TYR A 147 -3.65 1.18 -8.13
N CYS A 148 -3.75 2.39 -8.68
CA CYS A 148 -4.30 3.53 -7.95
C CYS A 148 -5.82 3.34 -7.80
N PRO A 149 -6.34 3.20 -6.57
CA PRO A 149 -7.77 2.95 -6.37
C PRO A 149 -8.66 4.16 -6.69
N ALA A 150 -8.06 5.31 -6.98
CA ALA A 150 -8.75 6.58 -7.15
C ALA A 150 -8.48 7.29 -8.47
N ARG A 151 -7.83 6.58 -9.43
CA ARG A 151 -7.52 7.12 -10.76
C ARG A 151 -6.82 8.49 -10.70
N VAL A 152 -5.86 8.61 -9.78
CA VAL A 152 -5.05 9.83 -9.65
C VAL A 152 -4.12 9.99 -10.84
N TYR A 153 -3.62 8.89 -11.39
CA TYR A 153 -2.65 8.87 -12.48
C TYR A 153 -3.35 8.52 -13.78
N GLU A 154 -3.30 9.44 -14.75
CA GLU A 154 -3.89 9.23 -16.07
C GLU A 154 -2.91 9.66 -17.16
N TYR A 155 -2.75 8.85 -18.20
CA TYR A 155 -1.99 9.26 -19.37
C TYR A 155 -2.93 9.93 -20.37
N VAL A 156 -2.69 11.23 -20.62
CA VAL A 156 -3.45 12.05 -21.57
C VAL A 156 -2.54 12.47 -22.71
N ALA A 157 -3.08 12.60 -23.92
CA ALA A 157 -2.30 13.06 -25.06
C ALA A 157 -1.90 14.54 -24.86
N ASP A 158 -0.64 14.85 -25.08
CA ASP A 158 -0.14 16.24 -25.12
C ASP A 158 -0.46 16.93 -26.46
N GLU A 159 0.01 18.16 -26.63
CA GLU A 159 -0.21 18.94 -27.87
C GLU A 159 0.36 18.26 -29.13
N LYS A 160 1.31 17.33 -28.96
CA LYS A 160 1.93 16.55 -30.05
C LYS A 160 1.28 15.18 -30.23
N GLY A 161 0.29 14.84 -29.39
CA GLY A 161 -0.39 13.55 -29.40
C GLY A 161 0.31 12.46 -28.57
N GLU A 162 1.41 12.79 -27.90
CA GLU A 162 2.18 11.82 -27.12
C GLU A 162 1.57 11.66 -25.72
N PRO A 163 1.49 10.43 -25.18
CA PRO A 163 0.91 10.20 -23.86
C PRO A 163 1.79 10.80 -22.76
N LYS A 164 1.22 11.71 -21.97
CA LYS A 164 1.86 12.37 -20.84
C LYS A 164 1.10 12.08 -19.56
N LEU A 165 1.81 11.84 -18.46
CA LEU A 165 1.19 11.61 -17.17
C LEU A 165 0.55 12.89 -16.62
N HIS A 166 -0.73 12.81 -16.30
CA HIS A 166 -1.49 13.80 -15.55
C HIS A 166 -1.79 13.26 -14.14
N ILE A 167 -1.58 14.09 -13.12
CA ILE A 167 -1.76 13.73 -11.71
C ILE A 167 -2.95 14.52 -11.14
N ASN A 168 -4.09 13.84 -11.01
CA ASN A 168 -5.31 14.34 -10.37
C ASN A 168 -5.22 14.21 -8.84
N ALA A 169 -4.31 14.97 -8.22
CA ALA A 169 -3.99 14.85 -6.79
C ALA A 169 -5.22 15.03 -5.87
N GLN A 170 -6.22 15.79 -6.30
CA GLN A 170 -7.46 16.02 -5.56
C GLN A 170 -8.27 14.74 -5.28
N ASN A 171 -8.10 13.70 -6.11
CA ASN A 171 -8.79 12.41 -5.95
C ASN A 171 -8.10 11.48 -4.94
N CYS A 172 -6.92 11.84 -4.42
CA CYS A 172 -6.11 10.92 -3.63
C CYS A 172 -6.83 10.41 -2.36
N LEU A 173 -6.75 9.10 -2.09
CA LEU A 173 -7.33 8.47 -0.88
C LEU A 173 -6.32 8.22 0.23
N HIS A 174 -5.07 8.67 0.05
CA HIS A 174 -3.96 8.51 1.00
C HIS A 174 -3.61 7.04 1.31
N CYS A 175 -3.99 6.10 0.43
CA CYS A 175 -3.74 4.66 0.61
C CYS A 175 -2.26 4.24 0.53
N LYS A 176 -1.37 5.12 0.04
CA LYS A 176 0.08 4.90 -0.16
C LYS A 176 0.47 3.82 -1.19
N ALA A 177 -0.49 3.23 -1.89
CA ALA A 177 -0.21 2.18 -2.87
C ALA A 177 0.80 2.62 -3.96
N CYS A 178 0.71 3.86 -4.42
CA CYS A 178 1.63 4.41 -5.44
C CYS A 178 3.08 4.52 -4.97
N ASP A 179 3.28 4.94 -3.73
CA ASP A 179 4.60 5.04 -3.07
C ASP A 179 5.23 3.65 -2.89
N ILE A 180 4.40 2.62 -2.68
CA ILE A 180 4.84 1.24 -2.46
C ILE A 180 5.04 0.47 -3.77
N LYS A 181 4.17 0.65 -4.76
CA LYS A 181 4.05 -0.26 -5.93
C LYS A 181 4.77 0.21 -7.19
N ASP A 182 5.10 1.50 -7.28
CA ASP A 182 5.83 2.05 -8.44
C ASP A 182 7.13 1.26 -8.69
N PRO A 183 7.28 0.58 -9.84
CA PRO A 183 8.44 -0.26 -10.15
C PRO A 183 9.79 0.44 -10.00
N LYS A 184 9.83 1.77 -10.11
CA LYS A 184 11.06 2.58 -9.97
C LYS A 184 11.15 3.36 -8.66
N GLN A 185 10.17 3.23 -7.75
CA GLN A 185 10.11 3.99 -6.50
C GLN A 185 10.31 5.51 -6.72
N ASN A 186 9.73 6.01 -7.82
CA ASN A 186 9.84 7.37 -8.33
C ASN A 186 8.76 8.28 -7.74
N ILE A 187 7.58 7.74 -7.44
CA ILE A 187 6.52 8.46 -6.74
C ILE A 187 6.86 8.56 -5.25
N GLU A 188 6.81 9.77 -4.71
CA GLU A 188 6.93 10.06 -3.27
C GLU A 188 5.60 10.65 -2.78
N TRP A 189 4.99 9.98 -1.81
CA TRP A 189 3.80 10.49 -1.14
C TRP A 189 4.20 11.41 0.00
N THR A 190 3.72 12.65 -0.02
CA THR A 190 3.82 13.57 1.10
C THR A 190 2.43 13.93 1.62
N VAL A 191 2.38 14.52 2.82
CA VAL A 191 1.11 15.00 3.37
C VAL A 191 0.64 16.24 2.57
N PRO A 192 -0.63 16.29 2.11
CA PRO A 192 -1.23 17.52 1.62
C PRO A 192 -1.53 18.49 2.77
N GLU A 193 -2.14 19.63 2.44
CA GLU A 193 -2.71 20.52 3.45
C GLU A 193 -3.72 19.80 4.35
N GLY A 194 -3.72 20.16 5.64
CA GLY A 194 -4.57 19.55 6.65
C GLY A 194 -6.05 19.72 6.33
N GLY A 195 -6.83 18.64 6.52
CA GLY A 195 -8.26 18.61 6.21
C GLY A 195 -8.57 18.08 4.80
N GLY A 196 -7.57 17.94 3.92
CA GLY A 196 -7.71 17.21 2.66
C GLY A 196 -7.69 15.68 2.85
N GLY A 197 -8.30 14.97 1.92
CA GLY A 197 -8.37 13.50 1.91
C GLY A 197 -9.78 12.96 2.11
N PRO A 198 -9.90 11.66 2.41
CA PRO A 198 -11.20 10.98 2.49
C PRO A 198 -12.11 11.47 3.63
N GLY A 199 -13.40 11.64 3.33
CA GLY A 199 -14.45 12.00 4.28
C GLY A 199 -15.20 10.79 4.85
N TYR A 200 -14.48 9.81 5.37
CA TYR A 200 -15.05 8.56 5.88
C TYR A 200 -15.82 8.76 7.20
N SER A 201 -17.12 8.46 7.22
CA SER A 201 -17.99 8.60 8.41
C SER A 201 -18.21 7.29 9.18
N ALA A 202 -18.25 6.17 8.47
CA ALA A 202 -18.24 4.82 9.03
C ALA A 202 -17.58 3.91 8.00
N MET A 203 -16.30 3.59 8.22
CA MET A 203 -15.57 2.56 7.46
C MET A 203 -15.18 1.41 8.38
#